data_AF-A0A4R4EH03-F1
#
_entry.id   AF-A0A4R4EH03-F1
#
_cell.length_a   1.000
_cell.length_b   1.000
_cell.length_c   1.000
_cell.angle_alpha   90.00
_cell.angle_beta   90.00
_cell.angle_gamma   90.00
#
_symmetry.space_group_name_H-M   'P 1'
#
loop_
_entity.id
_entity.type
_entity.pdbx_description
1 polymer ?
#
loop_
_entity_poly.entity_id
_entity_poly.type
_entity_poly.pdbx_seq_one_letter_code
_entity_poly.pdbx_strand_id
1 'polypeptide(L)'
;MHRVLVWVLLIKYVLSILPTLLMFYILIELFPYTGLGRIVALPMIFVINTVIIACGLAISKKIKKQYRIVIWTGIIILTISISILSYPQESGPHIVTQTKHAVIAIENYENITKDDLEIIENSSTKKLVNPDERYVVALYKYKHELPLDGTYKMYQREPVYFYDSHIRKIDDIPAKLIGYHKVIWWYLKTFKD
;
A
#
# COMPACT_ATOMS: atom_id res chain seq x y z
N MET A 1 -39.41 -20.06 -8.38
CA MET A 1 -38.89 -18.74 -8.82
C MET A 1 -38.11 -17.99 -7.72
N HIS A 2 -38.62 -17.93 -6.48
CA HIS A 2 -37.99 -17.15 -5.39
C HIS A 2 -36.55 -17.58 -5.02
N ARG A 3 -36.28 -18.90 -4.96
CA ARG A 3 -34.93 -19.43 -4.64
C ARG A 3 -33.86 -19.00 -5.66
N VAL A 4 -34.18 -19.00 -6.95
CA VAL A 4 -33.24 -18.63 -8.02
C VAL A 4 -32.85 -17.16 -7.92
N LEU A 5 -33.79 -16.28 -7.59
CA LEU A 5 -33.54 -14.84 -7.42
C LEU A 5 -32.58 -14.57 -6.24
N VAL A 6 -32.73 -15.29 -5.14
CA VAL A 6 -31.87 -15.15 -3.95
C VAL A 6 -30.43 -15.52 -4.30
N TRP A 7 -30.21 -16.63 -4.99
CA TRP A 7 -28.88 -17.04 -5.43
C TRP A 7 -28.21 -16.03 -6.35
N VAL A 8 -28.96 -15.47 -7.32
CA VAL A 8 -28.43 -14.44 -8.23
C VAL A 8 -28.02 -13.17 -7.48
N LEU A 9 -28.79 -12.75 -6.47
CA LEU A 9 -28.44 -11.60 -5.65
C LEU A 9 -27.21 -11.88 -4.78
N LEU A 10 -27.11 -13.08 -4.21
CA LEU A 10 -25.97 -13.50 -3.41
C LEU A 10 -24.68 -13.54 -4.25
N ILE A 11 -24.72 -14.11 -5.45
CA ILE A 11 -23.56 -14.12 -6.37
C ILE A 11 -23.12 -12.70 -6.70
N LYS A 12 -24.06 -11.80 -7.03
CA LYS A 12 -23.73 -10.39 -7.31
C LYS A 12 -23.10 -9.70 -6.13
N TYR A 13 -23.62 -9.95 -4.92
CA TYR A 13 -23.05 -9.41 -3.69
C TYR A 13 -21.62 -9.92 -3.46
N VAL A 14 -21.39 -11.24 -3.56
CA VAL A 14 -20.06 -11.85 -3.39
C VAL A 14 -19.06 -11.30 -4.41
N LEU A 15 -19.47 -11.13 -5.66
CA LEU A 15 -18.62 -10.50 -6.68
C LEU A 15 -18.32 -9.03 -6.38
N SER A 16 -19.30 -8.30 -5.83
CA SER A 16 -19.15 -6.87 -5.55
C SER A 16 -18.32 -6.58 -4.31
N ILE A 17 -18.26 -7.51 -3.35
CA ILE A 17 -17.44 -7.36 -2.14
C ILE A 17 -15.97 -7.77 -2.36
N LEU A 18 -15.70 -8.55 -3.42
CA LEU A 18 -14.35 -9.03 -3.75
C LEU A 18 -13.30 -7.92 -3.86
N PRO A 19 -13.56 -6.76 -4.51
CA PRO A 19 -12.65 -5.62 -4.47
C PRO A 19 -12.31 -5.13 -3.07
N THR A 20 -13.26 -5.14 -2.13
CA THR A 20 -13.00 -4.74 -0.73
C THR A 20 -12.05 -5.73 -0.04
N LEU A 21 -12.26 -7.02 -0.23
CA LEU A 21 -11.38 -8.06 0.33
C LEU A 21 -9.97 -7.98 -0.27
N LEU A 22 -9.88 -7.75 -1.58
CA LEU A 22 -8.61 -7.53 -2.26
C LEU A 22 -7.90 -6.29 -1.71
N MET A 23 -8.63 -5.19 -1.50
CA MET A 23 -8.09 -3.99 -0.88
C MET A 23 -7.59 -4.24 0.54
N PHE A 24 -8.28 -5.05 1.36
CA PHE A 24 -7.78 -5.41 2.69
C PHE A 24 -6.44 -6.13 2.61
N TYR A 25 -6.33 -7.13 1.72
CA TYR A 25 -5.08 -7.84 1.52
C TYR A 25 -3.94 -6.90 1.10
N ILE A 26 -4.19 -6.04 0.09
CA ILE A 26 -3.21 -5.07 -0.40
C ILE A 26 -2.79 -4.09 0.70
N LEU A 27 -3.75 -3.51 1.43
CA LEU A 27 -3.47 -2.50 2.44
C LEU A 27 -2.70 -3.09 3.64
N ILE A 28 -3.02 -4.31 4.06
CA ILE A 28 -2.32 -5.00 5.15
C ILE A 28 -0.86 -5.30 4.75
N GLU A 29 -0.63 -5.76 3.53
CA GLU A 29 0.72 -6.12 3.08
C GLU A 29 1.58 -4.87 2.80
N LEU A 30 1.01 -3.84 2.18
CA LEU A 30 1.76 -2.67 1.74
C LEU A 30 1.88 -1.58 2.80
N PHE A 31 0.94 -1.46 3.75
CA PHE A 31 0.95 -0.38 4.73
C PHE A 31 0.96 -0.93 6.16
N PRO A 32 2.10 -1.51 6.60
CA PRO A 32 2.20 -2.26 7.85
C PRO A 32 2.18 -1.39 9.11
N TYR A 33 2.10 -0.06 9.00
CA TYR A 33 2.03 0.88 10.12
C TYR A 33 0.65 0.89 10.81
N THR A 34 0.01 -0.29 10.88
CA THR A 34 -1.27 -0.52 11.54
C THR A 34 -1.12 -1.59 12.60
N GLY A 35 -1.30 -1.22 13.86
CA GLY A 35 -1.36 -2.15 14.98
C GLY A 35 -2.79 -2.58 15.25
N LEU A 36 -3.32 -2.18 16.41
CA LEU A 36 -4.62 -2.63 16.93
C LEU A 36 -5.80 -2.03 16.15
N GLY A 37 -5.64 -0.85 15.58
CA GLY A 37 -6.66 -0.10 14.86
C GLY A 37 -7.25 -0.88 13.69
N ARG A 38 -6.48 -1.79 13.06
CA ARG A 38 -6.99 -2.65 11.98
C ARG A 38 -8.08 -3.61 12.46
N ILE A 39 -8.06 -4.04 13.73
CA ILE A 39 -9.05 -4.97 14.30
C ILE A 39 -10.43 -4.32 14.32
N VAL A 40 -10.48 -3.01 14.53
CA VAL A 40 -11.72 -2.23 14.63
C VAL A 40 -12.09 -1.62 13.27
N ALA A 41 -11.12 -1.11 12.52
CA ALA A 41 -11.35 -0.44 11.25
C ALA A 41 -11.78 -1.39 10.12
N LEU A 42 -11.16 -2.57 9.98
CA LEU A 42 -11.50 -3.50 8.88
C LEU A 42 -12.95 -3.98 8.93
N PRO A 43 -13.51 -4.41 10.09
CA PRO A 43 -14.93 -4.71 10.19
C PRO A 43 -15.82 -3.51 9.87
N MET A 44 -15.47 -2.30 10.33
CA MET A 44 -16.25 -1.10 10.01
C MET A 44 -16.26 -0.79 8.52
N ILE A 45 -15.10 -0.82 7.85
CA ILE A 45 -15.00 -0.62 6.40
C ILE A 45 -15.83 -1.68 5.67
N PHE A 46 -15.76 -2.94 6.11
CA PHE A 46 -16.53 -4.03 5.51
C PHE A 46 -18.04 -3.77 5.63
N VAL A 47 -18.52 -3.34 6.80
CA VAL A 47 -19.94 -3.01 7.02
C VAL A 47 -20.36 -1.83 6.13
N ILE A 48 -19.56 -0.76 6.08
CA ILE A 48 -19.86 0.41 5.23
C ILE A 48 -19.94 0.01 3.76
N ASN A 49 -18.96 -0.74 3.26
CA ASN A 49 -18.95 -1.22 1.87
C ASN A 49 -20.11 -2.18 1.58
N THR A 50 -20.48 -3.02 2.55
CA THR A 50 -21.65 -3.90 2.47
C THR A 50 -22.94 -3.09 2.30
N VAL A 51 -23.11 -2.02 3.09
CA VAL A 51 -24.28 -1.12 2.99
C VAL A 51 -24.31 -0.44 1.62
N ILE A 52 -23.19 0.08 1.13
CA ILE A 52 -23.10 0.72 -0.19
C ILE A 52 -23.48 -0.25 -1.31
N ILE A 53 -22.94 -1.48 -1.28
CA ILE A 53 -23.26 -2.52 -2.26
C ILE A 53 -24.74 -2.90 -2.19
N ALA A 54 -25.30 -3.06 -0.99
CA ALA A 54 -26.72 -3.36 -0.80
C ALA A 54 -27.62 -2.25 -1.38
N CYS A 55 -27.28 -0.98 -1.14
CA CYS A 55 -27.95 0.16 -1.77
C CYS A 55 -27.82 0.10 -3.30
N GLY A 56 -26.64 -0.22 -3.83
CA GLY A 56 -26.40 -0.42 -5.26
C GLY A 56 -27.26 -1.53 -5.88
N LEU A 57 -27.42 -2.66 -5.18
CA LEU A 57 -28.30 -3.75 -5.59
C LEU A 57 -29.77 -3.32 -5.58
N ALA A 58 -30.21 -2.52 -4.60
CA ALA A 58 -31.58 -2.02 -4.54
C ALA A 58 -31.88 -1.02 -5.66
N ILE A 59 -30.96 -0.07 -5.89
CA ILE A 59 -31.08 0.98 -6.90
C ILE A 59 -31.01 0.39 -8.32
N SER A 60 -30.10 -0.55 -8.58
CA SER A 60 -29.92 -1.15 -9.90
C SER A 60 -31.14 -1.92 -10.42
N LYS A 61 -32.04 -2.38 -9.53
CA LYS A 61 -33.34 -2.97 -9.91
C LYS A 61 -34.26 -1.97 -10.62
N LYS A 62 -34.19 -0.70 -10.24
CA LYS A 62 -35.08 0.38 -10.73
C LYS A 62 -34.52 1.12 -11.96
N ILE A 63 -33.27 0.85 -12.34
CA ILE A 63 -32.56 1.60 -13.37
C ILE A 63 -32.40 0.78 -14.66
N LYS A 64 -32.47 1.47 -15.81
CA LYS A 64 -32.27 0.91 -17.15
C LYS A 64 -30.91 0.22 -17.25
N LYS A 65 -30.84 -0.90 -17.99
CA LYS A 65 -29.65 -1.74 -18.11
C LYS A 65 -28.38 -0.97 -18.51
N GLN A 66 -28.50 0.02 -19.39
CA GLN A 66 -27.39 0.84 -19.90
C GLN A 66 -26.64 1.64 -18.81
N TYR A 67 -27.34 2.13 -17.78
CA TYR A 67 -26.71 2.90 -16.70
C TYR A 67 -26.17 2.04 -15.57
N ARG A 68 -26.48 0.72 -15.57
CA ARG A 68 -26.03 -0.18 -14.49
C ARG A 68 -24.52 -0.29 -14.44
N ILE A 69 -23.85 -0.32 -15.59
CA ILE A 69 -22.39 -0.40 -15.66
C ILE A 69 -21.77 0.81 -14.96
N VAL A 70 -22.19 2.02 -15.33
CA VAL A 70 -21.69 3.27 -14.74
C VAL A 70 -21.89 3.29 -13.22
N ILE A 71 -23.07 2.87 -12.74
CA ILE A 71 -23.37 2.80 -11.31
C ILE A 71 -22.47 1.79 -10.60
N TRP A 72 -22.30 0.60 -11.17
CA TRP A 72 -21.45 -0.43 -10.57
C TRP A 72 -19.97 -0.05 -10.56
N THR A 73 -19.48 0.59 -11.63
CA THR A 73 -18.15 1.18 -11.67
C THR A 73 -17.99 2.24 -10.57
N GLY A 74 -18.97 3.13 -10.43
CA GLY A 74 -18.98 4.15 -9.37
C GLY A 74 -18.98 3.54 -7.96
N ILE A 75 -19.75 2.48 -7.73
CA ILE A 75 -19.77 1.74 -6.47
C ILE A 75 -18.40 1.12 -6.17
N ILE A 76 -17.77 0.47 -7.15
CA ILE A 76 -16.44 -0.14 -6.97
C ILE A 76 -15.40 0.93 -6.64
N ILE A 77 -15.39 2.05 -7.37
CA ILE A 77 -14.47 3.16 -7.08
C ILE A 77 -14.72 3.72 -5.68
N LEU A 78 -15.99 3.89 -5.29
CA LEU A 78 -16.35 4.40 -3.98
C LEU A 78 -15.92 3.46 -2.86
N THR A 79 -16.16 2.15 -2.99
CA THR A 79 -15.77 1.18 -1.96
C THR A 79 -14.25 1.07 -1.82
N ILE A 80 -13.51 1.11 -2.93
CA ILE A 80 -12.03 1.19 -2.91
C ILE A 80 -11.58 2.48 -2.21
N SER A 81 -12.17 3.62 -2.57
CA SER A 81 -11.82 4.92 -1.98
C SER A 81 -12.04 4.96 -0.48
N ILE A 82 -13.19 4.44 -0.01
CA ILE A 82 -13.48 4.31 1.42
C ILE A 82 -12.48 3.39 2.10
N SER A 83 -12.16 2.25 1.49
CA SER A 83 -11.14 1.36 2.04
C SER A 83 -9.79 2.06 2.20
N ILE A 84 -9.34 2.87 1.24
CA ILE A 84 -8.07 3.60 1.33
C ILE A 84 -8.13 4.71 2.39
N LEU A 85 -9.18 5.53 2.36
CA LEU A 85 -9.29 6.73 3.21
C LEU A 85 -9.60 6.41 4.68
N SER A 86 -10.25 5.28 4.95
CA SER A 86 -10.60 4.85 6.30
C SER A 86 -9.63 3.83 6.89
N TYR A 87 -8.63 3.40 6.13
CA TYR A 87 -7.62 2.48 6.66
C TYR A 87 -6.72 3.21 7.65
N PRO A 88 -6.56 2.70 8.87
CA PRO A 88 -5.82 3.39 9.91
C PRO A 88 -4.33 3.43 9.55
N GLN A 89 -3.60 4.41 10.08
CA GLN A 89 -2.14 4.43 10.13
C GLN A 89 -1.76 5.00 11.51
N GLU A 90 -1.22 4.16 12.39
CA GLU A 90 -1.00 4.51 13.81
C GLU A 90 0.36 5.16 14.03
N SER A 91 1.39 4.64 13.37
CA SER A 91 2.78 5.05 13.55
C SER A 91 3.40 5.67 12.30
N GLY A 92 2.58 6.05 11.32
CA GLY A 92 3.03 6.60 10.05
C GLY A 92 2.02 7.60 9.45
N PRO A 93 2.42 8.34 8.41
CA PRO A 93 1.51 9.25 7.72
C PRO A 93 0.41 8.46 7.00
N HIS A 94 -0.67 9.15 6.63
CA HIS A 94 -1.77 8.51 5.90
C HIS A 94 -1.28 7.87 4.59
N ILE A 95 -1.95 6.79 4.14
CA ILE A 95 -1.59 6.03 2.92
C ILE A 95 -1.37 6.96 1.71
N VAL A 96 -2.29 7.91 1.50
CA VAL A 96 -2.21 8.87 0.39
C VAL A 96 -0.90 9.67 0.43
N THR A 97 -0.45 10.04 1.63
CA THR A 97 0.80 10.77 1.81
C THR A 97 2.01 9.88 1.55
N GLN A 98 2.02 8.64 2.06
CA GLN A 98 3.09 7.65 1.76
C GLN A 98 3.19 7.38 0.26
N THR A 99 2.07 7.16 -0.42
CA THR A 99 2.06 6.97 -1.88
C THR A 99 2.57 8.20 -2.62
N LYS A 100 2.17 9.41 -2.20
CA LYS A 100 2.66 10.66 -2.80
C LYS A 100 4.17 10.81 -2.63
N HIS A 101 4.68 10.50 -1.44
CA HIS A 101 6.10 10.53 -1.13
C HIS A 101 6.90 9.51 -1.96
N ALA A 102 6.37 8.30 -2.14
CA ALA A 102 6.95 7.29 -3.02
C ALA A 102 7.07 7.79 -4.47
N VAL A 103 5.99 8.37 -5.01
CA VAL A 103 5.99 8.95 -6.35
C VAL A 103 7.02 10.07 -6.47
N ILE A 104 7.04 11.01 -5.53
CA ILE A 104 8.02 12.11 -5.52
C ILE A 104 9.46 11.59 -5.46
N ALA A 105 9.75 10.56 -4.65
CA ALA A 105 11.08 9.98 -4.57
C ALA A 105 11.51 9.35 -5.90
N ILE A 106 10.61 8.61 -6.55
CA ILE A 106 10.85 7.97 -7.85
C ILE A 106 11.04 9.03 -8.95
N GLU A 107 10.20 10.06 -8.99
CA GLU A 107 10.32 11.15 -9.98
C GLU A 107 11.64 11.91 -9.83
N ASN A 108 12.14 12.06 -8.60
CA ASN A 108 13.40 12.73 -8.31
C ASN A 108 14.63 11.80 -8.34
N TYR A 109 14.54 10.63 -8.99
CA TYR A 109 15.62 9.63 -9.06
C TYR A 109 17.01 10.21 -9.39
N GLU A 110 17.09 11.12 -10.35
CA GLU A 110 18.36 11.74 -10.77
C GLU A 110 18.99 12.57 -9.66
N ASN A 111 18.16 13.24 -8.85
CA ASN A 111 18.59 14.12 -7.76
C ASN A 111 18.92 13.35 -6.46
N ILE A 112 18.70 12.03 -6.42
CA ILE A 112 19.03 11.18 -5.28
C ILE A 112 20.55 10.99 -5.20
N THR A 113 21.09 11.28 -4.02
CA THR A 113 22.53 11.28 -3.69
C THR A 113 22.88 10.12 -2.77
N LYS A 114 24.17 9.85 -2.56
CA LYS A 114 24.61 8.82 -1.61
C LYS A 114 24.26 9.15 -0.17
N ASP A 115 24.19 10.43 0.17
CA ASP A 115 23.79 10.90 1.51
C ASP A 115 22.36 10.45 1.85
N ASP A 116 21.51 10.18 0.85
CA ASP A 116 20.17 9.63 1.04
C ASP A 116 20.18 8.15 1.50
N LEU A 117 21.33 7.46 1.47
CA LEU A 117 21.49 6.14 2.11
C LEU A 117 21.55 6.25 3.64
N GLU A 118 21.76 7.45 4.17
CA GLU A 118 21.71 7.70 5.60
C GLU A 118 20.33 8.24 5.99
N ILE A 119 19.57 7.46 6.76
CA ILE A 119 18.28 7.89 7.31
C ILE A 119 18.57 8.80 8.51
N ILE A 120 18.87 10.06 8.24
CA ILE A 120 19.17 11.04 9.30
C ILE A 120 17.86 11.43 9.99
N GLU A 121 17.48 10.71 11.06
CA GLU A 121 16.35 11.09 11.92
C GLU A 121 16.63 12.38 12.73
N ASN A 122 17.91 12.75 12.93
CA ASN A 122 18.34 13.84 13.82
C ASN A 122 19.26 14.87 13.15
N SER A 123 18.81 15.57 12.11
CA SER A 123 19.44 16.84 11.73
C SER A 123 18.47 18.01 11.90
N SER A 124 18.75 18.83 12.91
CA SER A 124 18.15 20.14 13.18
C SER A 124 18.31 21.14 12.02
N THR A 125 18.87 20.72 10.88
CA THR A 125 19.29 21.56 9.76
C THR A 125 18.64 21.19 8.42
N LYS A 126 17.96 20.04 8.28
CA LYS A 126 17.13 19.75 7.09
C LYS A 126 16.08 18.70 7.43
N LYS A 127 14.83 19.13 7.64
CA LYS A 127 13.67 18.24 7.61
C LYS A 127 13.50 17.75 6.18
N LEU A 128 14.19 16.67 5.82
CA LEU A 128 14.01 16.02 4.53
C LEU A 128 12.54 15.61 4.41
N VAL A 129 11.90 16.04 3.32
CA VAL A 129 10.63 15.45 2.92
C VAL A 129 10.94 13.98 2.61
N ASN A 130 10.05 13.07 3.01
CA ASN A 130 10.06 11.66 2.60
C ASN A 130 11.41 10.90 2.71
N PRO A 131 12.05 10.85 3.90
CA PRO A 131 13.39 10.28 4.06
C PRO A 131 13.43 8.77 3.76
N ASP A 132 12.40 8.02 4.15
CA ASP A 132 12.34 6.57 3.96
C ASP A 132 12.22 6.20 2.47
N GLU A 133 11.39 6.93 1.73
CA GLU A 133 11.17 6.67 0.31
C GLU A 133 12.40 7.07 -0.51
N ARG A 134 13.05 8.19 -0.17
CA ARG A 134 14.33 8.61 -0.76
C ARG A 134 15.43 7.58 -0.47
N TYR A 135 15.49 7.06 0.75
CA TYR A 135 16.41 6.00 1.13
C TYR A 135 16.26 4.76 0.26
N VAL A 136 15.03 4.31 -0.03
CA VAL A 136 14.80 3.13 -0.87
C VAL A 136 15.26 3.38 -2.32
N VAL A 137 15.01 4.57 -2.85
CA VAL A 137 15.48 4.94 -4.19
C VAL A 137 17.01 5.02 -4.23
N ALA A 138 17.63 5.59 -3.19
CA ALA A 138 19.09 5.65 -3.05
C ALA A 138 19.70 4.26 -2.95
N LEU A 139 19.09 3.38 -2.14
CA LEU A 139 19.49 1.99 -1.96
C LEU A 139 19.49 1.24 -3.29
N TYR A 140 18.48 1.48 -4.13
CA TYR A 140 18.42 0.90 -5.47
C TYR A 140 19.46 1.50 -6.43
N LYS A 141 19.63 2.83 -6.44
CA LYS A 141 20.56 3.55 -7.32
C LYS A 141 22.02 3.17 -7.06
N TYR A 142 22.40 3.07 -5.78
CA TYR A 142 23.76 2.79 -5.34
C TYR A 142 23.97 1.34 -4.89
N LYS A 143 23.07 0.42 -5.27
CA LYS A 143 23.07 -0.99 -4.81
C LYS A 143 24.41 -1.72 -4.99
N HIS A 144 25.17 -1.37 -6.03
CA HIS A 144 26.47 -1.99 -6.35
C HIS A 144 27.65 -1.39 -5.58
N GLU A 145 27.43 -0.29 -4.86
CA GLU A 145 28.45 0.41 -4.09
C GLU A 145 28.33 0.12 -2.57
N LEU A 146 27.34 -0.68 -2.17
CA LEU A 146 27.10 -1.05 -0.78
C LEU A 146 28.15 -2.06 -0.30
N PRO A 147 28.64 -1.94 0.96
CA PRO A 147 29.48 -2.96 1.54
C PRO A 147 28.63 -4.21 1.85
N LEU A 148 28.92 -5.30 1.14
CA LEU A 148 28.21 -6.59 1.25
C LEU A 148 28.83 -7.53 2.30
N ASP A 149 29.77 -7.02 3.10
CA ASP A 149 30.41 -7.74 4.20
C ASP A 149 29.48 -7.92 5.43
N GLY A 150 28.23 -7.44 5.33
CA GLY A 150 27.26 -7.46 6.41
C GLY A 150 27.41 -6.31 7.40
N THR A 151 28.24 -5.31 7.12
CA THR A 151 28.31 -4.09 7.95
C THR A 151 27.14 -3.13 7.68
N TYR A 152 26.60 -3.16 6.46
CA TYR A 152 25.47 -2.30 6.08
C TYR A 152 24.15 -2.83 6.66
N LYS A 153 23.50 -2.01 7.48
CA LYS A 153 22.19 -2.29 8.11
C LYS A 153 21.08 -1.56 7.38
N MET A 154 20.08 -2.32 6.92
CA MET A 154 18.92 -1.78 6.23
C MET A 154 18.07 -0.92 7.18
N TYR A 155 17.64 0.24 6.69
CA TYR A 155 16.97 1.28 7.48
C TYR A 155 17.74 1.73 8.73
N GLN A 156 19.05 1.46 8.80
CA GLN A 156 19.89 1.68 9.99
C GLN A 156 19.34 1.03 11.27
N ARG A 157 18.51 -0.01 11.13
CA ARG A 157 17.91 -0.71 12.26
C ARG A 157 18.81 -1.82 12.77
N GLU A 158 18.93 -1.93 14.08
CA GLU A 158 19.55 -3.09 14.71
C GLU A 158 18.76 -4.37 14.36
N PRO A 159 19.44 -5.50 14.15
CA PRO A 159 18.77 -6.78 13.96
C PRO A 159 17.96 -7.10 15.23
N VAL A 160 16.74 -7.57 15.04
CA VAL A 160 15.90 -8.08 16.13
C VAL A 160 15.81 -9.59 15.96
N TYR A 161 15.51 -10.35 17.02
CA TYR A 161 15.50 -11.83 17.04
C TYR A 161 14.88 -12.53 15.82
N PHE A 162 13.92 -11.90 15.13
CA PHE A 162 13.24 -12.45 13.95
C PHE A 162 13.50 -11.70 12.64
N TYR A 163 14.40 -10.71 12.64
CA TYR A 163 14.66 -9.85 11.49
C TYR A 163 16.15 -9.49 11.37
N ASP A 164 16.81 -10.05 10.37
CA ASP A 164 18.18 -9.70 10.00
C ASP A 164 18.20 -8.51 9.03
N SER A 165 18.58 -7.35 9.54
CA SER A 165 18.69 -6.12 8.76
C SER A 165 19.97 -6.02 7.92
N HIS A 166 20.95 -6.92 8.08
CA HIS A 166 22.23 -6.79 7.38
C HIS A 166 22.14 -7.18 5.90
N ILE A 167 22.76 -6.40 5.02
CA ILE A 167 22.82 -6.74 3.60
C ILE A 167 24.10 -7.53 3.33
N ARG A 168 23.94 -8.77 2.86
CA ARG A 168 25.06 -9.64 2.45
C ARG A 168 25.06 -9.91 0.94
N LYS A 169 23.91 -9.75 0.31
CA LYS A 169 23.71 -9.88 -1.14
C LYS A 169 22.71 -8.85 -1.60
N ILE A 170 22.92 -8.31 -2.81
CA ILE A 170 22.01 -7.35 -3.44
C ILE A 170 20.63 -7.99 -3.67
N ASP A 171 20.59 -9.28 -4.00
CA ASP A 171 19.35 -10.01 -4.27
C ASP A 171 18.46 -10.18 -3.03
N ASP A 172 19.01 -10.01 -1.82
CA ASP A 172 18.24 -10.10 -0.57
C ASP A 172 17.49 -8.80 -0.26
N ILE A 173 17.91 -7.68 -0.86
CA ILE A 173 17.35 -6.34 -0.58
C ILE A 173 15.83 -6.29 -0.75
N PRO A 174 15.23 -6.79 -1.85
CA PRO A 174 13.80 -6.67 -2.08
C PRO A 174 12.96 -7.37 -1.01
N ALA A 175 13.44 -8.51 -0.50
CA ALA A 175 12.75 -9.29 0.53
C ALA A 175 12.80 -8.59 1.90
N LYS A 176 13.81 -7.77 2.14
CA LYS A 176 14.00 -7.00 3.38
C LYS A 176 13.31 -5.61 3.34
N LEU A 177 12.78 -5.17 2.19
CA LEU A 177 12.01 -3.92 2.13
C LEU A 177 10.67 -4.06 2.88
N ILE A 178 10.25 -2.97 3.53
CA ILE A 178 9.04 -2.94 4.34
C ILE A 178 7.87 -2.43 3.50
N GLY A 179 6.76 -3.16 3.49
CA GLY A 179 5.50 -2.72 2.88
C GLY A 179 5.65 -2.18 1.45
N TYR A 180 5.11 -0.98 1.20
CA TYR A 180 5.07 -0.31 -0.09
C TYR A 180 6.47 0.04 -0.64
N HIS A 181 7.53 0.02 0.17
CA HIS A 181 8.90 0.16 -0.34
C HIS A 181 9.28 -0.96 -1.31
N LYS A 182 8.70 -2.17 -1.14
CA LYS A 182 8.83 -3.27 -2.12
C LYS A 182 8.31 -2.86 -3.50
N VAL A 183 7.23 -2.07 -3.55
CA VAL A 183 6.63 -1.57 -4.79
C VAL A 183 7.52 -0.53 -5.46
N ILE A 184 8.14 0.37 -4.67
CA ILE A 184 9.15 1.32 -5.17
C ILE A 184 10.27 0.56 -5.86
N TRP A 185 10.85 -0.44 -5.19
CA TRP A 185 11.91 -1.25 -5.75
C TRP A 185 11.49 -2.00 -7.01
N TRP A 186 10.32 -2.64 -6.99
CA TRP A 186 9.79 -3.35 -8.15
C TRP A 186 9.61 -2.41 -9.36
N TYR A 187 9.09 -1.21 -9.13
CA TYR A 187 8.93 -0.19 -10.16
C TYR A 187 10.28 0.20 -10.77
N LEU A 188 11.25 0.55 -9.91
CA LEU A 188 12.59 0.92 -10.37
C LEU A 188 13.22 -0.22 -11.18
N LYS A 189 13.16 -1.46 -10.67
CA LYS A 189 13.66 -2.65 -11.39
C LYS A 189 13.03 -2.86 -12.76
N THR A 190 11.77 -2.48 -12.93
CA THR A 190 11.03 -2.72 -14.17
C THR A 190 11.21 -1.62 -15.20
N PHE A 191 11.42 -0.38 -14.75
CA PHE A 191 11.39 0.81 -15.61
C PHE A 191 12.69 1.64 -15.60
N LYS A 192 13.66 1.32 -14.75
CA LYS A 192 14.93 2.05 -14.59
C LYS A 192 16.19 1.18 -14.69
N ASP A 193 16.09 -0.15 -14.63
CA ASP A 193 17.14 -1.06 -15.12
C ASP A 193 17.01 -1.24 -16.65
#